data_AF-A0A368ATE6-F1
#
_entry.id   AF-A0A368ATE6-F1
#
_cell.length_a   1.000
_cell.length_b   1.000
_cell.length_c   1.000
_cell.angle_alpha   90.00
_cell.angle_beta   90.00
_cell.angle_gamma   90.00
#
_symmetry.space_group_name_H-M   'P 1'
#
loop_
_entity.id
_entity.type
_entity.pdbx_description
1 polymer ?
#
loop_
_entity_poly.entity_id
_entity_poly.type
_entity_poly.pdbx_seq_one_letter_code
_entity_poly.pdbx_strand_id
1 'polypeptide(L)'
;MSTPVEPLRLLLLADEPEWAALLNACMPALAGSAVLLTAPSWEAVDSLFSHDRQAIVLATSALQPAPGRCELPTILLLEHEPGVAPSAVSDWLVRDQLNADTLRRSLRHVRERGVLVATLQRLAEQDPLTGIANRQGFQALLTASLAENDGRGLALGHLDLDNFRHVNDALGHQSGDRLILQVVARLKQQLEAGDQLARLGSDEFALLIDTRRDANRAEWIAERIVEALAEPYWIDGESLLLGCSLGLAHARAQSGADPLMWHAHIAMRQAKGSQGCTFHVFNERINRNARSLADLESELRRALRRDELELHYQPRLNLADGRIVGLEALVRWRHAERGLLPPSEFVPLAEQSGLIVPLGYWVISRALRDMQVLGERGLAPLHMAVNLSFRQFQDSQLLATLSRLILEHGVDARWLEFELTETAVMRRNELVRQTMDALGRLGVRFSLDDFGTGFSSFVHLNSLPITLLKVDRSFVAEMEMREENRKLVHAMINLAHNLNLEVVAEGVESEEQLALLRGFGCDQVQGFLVSKPLPVGELMEFLLDYSKPKLVSL
;
A
#
# COMPACT_ATOMS: atom_id res chain seq x y z
N MET A 1 1.01 -12.10 34.37
CA MET A 1 -0.36 -11.83 34.85
C MET A 1 -1.07 -13.18 34.95
N SER A 2 -1.68 -13.49 36.10
CA SER A 2 -2.49 -14.71 36.25
C SER A 2 -3.57 -14.68 35.17
N THR A 3 -3.58 -15.67 34.28
CA THR A 3 -4.71 -15.90 33.40
C THR A 3 -5.98 -15.89 34.25
N PRO A 4 -7.03 -15.15 33.88
CA PRO A 4 -8.28 -15.22 34.61
C PRO A 4 -8.72 -16.69 34.56
N VAL A 5 -8.76 -17.33 35.73
CA VAL A 5 -9.23 -18.70 35.87
C VAL A 5 -10.70 -18.64 35.52
N GLU A 6 -11.03 -19.10 34.31
CA GLU A 6 -12.42 -19.23 33.91
C GLU A 6 -13.15 -20.08 34.94
N PRO A 7 -14.38 -19.71 35.30
CA PRO A 7 -15.10 -20.45 36.32
C PRO A 7 -15.36 -21.90 35.89
N LEU A 8 -15.28 -22.85 36.82
CA LEU A 8 -15.61 -24.25 36.55
C LEU A 8 -17.10 -24.35 36.21
N ARG A 9 -17.46 -24.30 34.92
CA ARG A 9 -18.79 -24.57 34.41
C ARG A 9 -18.82 -25.98 33.85
N LEU A 10 -19.36 -26.91 34.62
CA LEU A 10 -19.36 -28.33 34.28
C LEU A 10 -20.73 -28.93 34.55
N LEU A 11 -21.18 -29.80 33.63
CA LEU A 11 -22.43 -30.52 33.74
C LEU A 11 -22.18 -31.97 34.17
N LEU A 12 -22.88 -32.42 35.21
CA LEU A 12 -23.00 -33.83 35.59
C LEU A 12 -24.34 -34.33 35.07
N LEU A 13 -24.34 -35.42 34.31
CA LEU A 13 -25.56 -36.06 33.80
C LEU A 13 -25.77 -37.41 34.48
N ALA A 14 -26.95 -37.61 35.07
CA ALA A 14 -27.33 -38.88 35.71
C ALA A 14 -28.77 -39.26 35.36
N ASP A 15 -29.09 -40.56 35.31
CA ASP A 15 -30.47 -41.01 35.04
C ASP A 15 -31.39 -40.88 36.26
N GLU A 16 -30.84 -40.84 37.48
CA GLU A 16 -31.61 -40.81 38.73
C GLU A 16 -31.28 -39.63 39.65
N PRO A 17 -32.27 -39.05 40.36
CA PRO A 17 -32.05 -37.97 41.32
C PRO A 17 -31.25 -38.40 42.58
N GLU A 18 -31.08 -39.70 42.82
CA GLU A 18 -30.31 -40.24 43.96
C GLU A 18 -28.82 -39.87 43.92
N TRP A 19 -28.28 -39.57 42.73
CA TRP A 19 -26.91 -39.12 42.54
C TRP A 19 -26.60 -37.81 43.28
N ALA A 20 -27.60 -36.95 43.50
CA ALA A 20 -27.42 -35.70 44.24
C ALA A 20 -26.95 -35.95 45.68
N ALA A 21 -27.46 -36.99 46.36
CA ALA A 21 -27.06 -37.32 47.72
C ALA A 21 -25.62 -37.86 47.78
N LEU A 22 -25.26 -38.75 46.85
CA LEU A 22 -23.91 -39.32 46.73
C LEU A 22 -22.86 -38.26 46.41
N LEU A 23 -23.16 -37.35 45.48
CA LEU A 23 -22.29 -36.23 45.13
C LEU A 23 -22.13 -35.28 46.31
N ASN A 24 -23.23 -34.91 47.00
CA ASN A 24 -23.17 -34.07 48.20
C ASN A 24 -22.32 -34.68 49.32
N ALA A 25 -22.24 -36.00 49.44
CA ALA A 25 -21.33 -36.66 50.38
C ALA A 25 -19.85 -36.53 49.97
N CYS A 26 -19.57 -36.42 48.67
CA CYS A 26 -18.21 -36.26 48.13
C CYS A 26 -17.74 -34.79 48.07
N MET A 27 -18.67 -33.83 48.02
CA MET A 27 -18.40 -32.38 47.91
C MET A 27 -17.53 -31.77 49.03
N PRO A 28 -17.68 -32.11 50.33
CA PRO A 28 -16.89 -31.51 51.42
C PRO A 28 -15.39 -31.76 51.30
N ALA A 29 -15.00 -32.83 50.61
CA ALA A 29 -13.61 -33.18 50.38
C ALA A 29 -13.00 -32.48 49.15
N LEU A 30 -13.80 -31.81 48.30
CA LEU A 30 -13.29 -30.96 47.23
C LEU A 30 -12.90 -29.61 47.86
N ALA A 31 -11.62 -29.45 48.23
CA ALA A 31 -11.10 -28.18 48.73
C ALA A 31 -11.17 -27.10 47.63
N GLY A 32 -12.29 -26.38 47.56
CA GLY A 32 -12.57 -25.33 46.58
C GLY A 32 -14.05 -24.97 46.56
N SER A 33 -14.34 -23.69 46.35
CA SER A 33 -15.64 -22.99 46.37
C SER A 33 -16.68 -23.43 45.33
N ALA A 34 -16.66 -24.69 44.89
CA ALA A 34 -17.63 -25.20 43.92
C ALA A 34 -18.95 -25.61 44.60
N VAL A 35 -20.08 -25.15 44.07
CA VAL A 35 -21.41 -25.45 44.58
C VAL A 35 -22.11 -26.44 43.65
N LEU A 36 -22.65 -27.53 44.20
CA LEU A 36 -23.49 -28.46 43.44
C LEU A 36 -24.91 -27.87 43.34
N LEU A 37 -25.34 -27.56 42.13
CA LEU A 37 -26.69 -27.09 41.81
C LEU A 37 -27.43 -28.18 41.04
N THR A 38 -28.72 -28.35 41.27
CA THR A 38 -29.55 -29.30 40.49
C THR A 38 -30.43 -28.51 39.52
N ALA A 39 -30.37 -28.84 38.23
CA ALA A 39 -31.18 -28.18 37.21
C ALA A 39 -32.59 -28.78 37.16
N PRO A 40 -33.65 -27.98 37.34
CA PRO A 40 -35.03 -28.44 37.22
C PRO A 40 -35.49 -28.61 35.76
N SER A 41 -34.81 -27.97 34.81
CA SER A 41 -35.03 -28.06 33.36
C SER A 41 -33.74 -27.68 32.61
N TRP A 42 -33.64 -28.04 31.32
CA TRP A 42 -32.51 -27.63 30.48
C TRP A 42 -32.39 -26.12 30.37
N GLU A 43 -33.52 -25.43 30.18
CA GLU A 43 -33.57 -23.96 30.04
C GLU A 43 -33.06 -23.24 31.30
N ALA A 44 -33.11 -23.89 32.47
CA ALA A 44 -32.60 -23.34 33.72
C ALA A 44 -31.07 -23.47 33.85
N VAL A 45 -30.40 -24.35 33.09
CA VAL A 45 -28.96 -24.64 33.22
C VAL A 45 -28.12 -23.38 33.06
N ASP A 46 -28.35 -22.59 32.01
CA ASP A 46 -27.60 -21.35 31.76
C ASP A 46 -27.85 -20.29 32.84
N SER A 47 -29.08 -20.23 33.38
CA SER A 47 -29.44 -19.31 34.46
C SER A 47 -28.76 -19.69 35.78
N LEU A 48 -28.45 -20.97 36.03
CA LEU A 48 -27.77 -21.40 37.25
C LEU A 48 -26.28 -21.01 37.23
N PHE A 49 -25.63 -21.02 36.05
CA PHE A 49 -24.26 -20.55 35.88
C PHE A 49 -24.08 -19.02 35.92
N SER A 50 -25.17 -18.25 35.89
CA SER A 50 -25.12 -16.78 36.04
C SER A 50 -25.13 -16.34 37.51
N HIS A 51 -25.69 -17.17 38.41
CA HIS A 51 -25.79 -16.89 39.83
C HIS A 51 -24.51 -17.24 40.61
N ASP A 52 -23.78 -18.26 40.19
CA ASP A 52 -22.50 -18.62 40.79
C ASP A 52 -21.48 -19.00 39.71
N ARG A 53 -20.29 -18.40 39.78
CA ARG A 53 -19.23 -18.64 38.81
C ARG A 53 -18.70 -20.07 38.95
N GLN A 54 -18.61 -20.66 40.15
CA GLN A 54 -18.04 -22.01 40.33
C GLN A 54 -19.10 -23.11 40.50
N ALA A 55 -20.20 -23.06 39.75
CA ALA A 55 -21.25 -24.07 39.87
C ALA A 55 -20.92 -25.38 39.12
N ILE A 56 -21.14 -26.52 39.79
CA ILE A 56 -21.29 -27.83 39.14
C ILE A 56 -22.78 -28.10 39.04
N VAL A 57 -23.30 -28.27 37.83
CA VAL A 57 -24.74 -28.47 37.63
C VAL A 57 -25.01 -29.96 37.40
N LEU A 58 -25.84 -30.56 38.25
CA LEU A 58 -26.41 -31.89 38.04
C LEU A 58 -27.73 -31.74 37.27
N ALA A 59 -27.85 -32.44 36.15
CA ALA A 59 -29.09 -32.57 35.39
C ALA A 59 -29.36 -34.03 35.05
N THR A 60 -30.60 -34.35 34.69
CA THR A 60 -30.93 -35.70 34.24
C THR A 60 -30.81 -35.84 32.73
N SER A 61 -30.54 -37.05 32.23
CA SER A 61 -30.48 -37.33 30.79
C SER A 61 -31.78 -36.98 30.06
N ALA A 62 -32.93 -37.10 30.74
CA ALA A 62 -34.24 -36.67 30.25
C ALA A 62 -34.35 -35.16 29.99
N LEU A 63 -33.43 -34.36 30.54
CA LEU A 63 -33.33 -32.92 30.36
C LEU A 63 -32.24 -32.53 29.35
N GLN A 64 -31.63 -33.49 28.65
CA GLN A 64 -30.60 -33.19 27.65
C GLN A 64 -31.22 -32.49 26.43
N PRO A 65 -30.58 -31.45 25.85
CA PRO A 65 -31.05 -30.85 24.61
C PRO A 65 -30.78 -31.81 23.45
N ALA A 66 -31.36 -31.51 22.28
CA ALA A 66 -31.05 -32.26 21.06
C ALA A 66 -29.51 -32.38 20.86
N PRO A 67 -29.02 -33.52 20.32
CA PRO A 67 -27.59 -33.76 20.11
C PRO A 67 -26.92 -32.57 19.40
N GLY A 68 -25.78 -32.11 19.93
CA GLY A 68 -25.01 -30.99 19.38
C GLY A 68 -25.39 -29.59 19.89
N ARG A 69 -26.35 -29.48 20.83
CA ARG A 69 -26.73 -28.18 21.45
C ARG A 69 -26.14 -27.92 22.84
N CYS A 70 -25.34 -28.83 23.38
CA CYS A 70 -24.65 -28.62 24.65
C CYS A 70 -23.16 -28.39 24.38
N GLU A 71 -22.70 -27.16 24.59
CA GLU A 71 -21.27 -26.79 24.48
C GLU A 71 -20.52 -26.95 25.81
N LEU A 72 -21.22 -27.36 26.88
CA LEU A 72 -20.64 -27.50 28.21
C LEU A 72 -19.87 -28.83 28.35
N PRO A 73 -18.69 -28.81 29.00
CA PRO A 73 -18.00 -30.04 29.38
C PRO A 73 -18.92 -30.90 30.26
N THR A 74 -19.14 -32.15 29.85
CA THR A 74 -20.13 -33.03 30.47
C THR A 74 -19.46 -34.29 31.02
N ILE A 75 -19.75 -34.65 32.28
CA ILE A 75 -19.37 -35.93 32.88
C ILE A 75 -20.64 -36.77 33.04
N LEU A 76 -20.62 -38.00 32.51
CA LEU A 76 -21.72 -38.94 32.64
C LEU A 76 -21.58 -39.76 33.93
N LEU A 77 -22.65 -39.85 34.72
CA LEU A 77 -22.73 -40.66 35.92
C LEU A 77 -23.54 -41.92 35.61
N LEU A 78 -22.91 -43.08 35.73
CA LEU A 78 -23.45 -44.37 35.32
C LEU A 78 -23.58 -45.31 36.52
N GLU A 79 -24.65 -46.11 36.54
CA GLU A 79 -24.82 -47.15 37.56
C GLU A 79 -23.79 -48.27 37.39
N HIS A 80 -23.47 -48.63 36.14
CA HIS A 80 -22.57 -49.72 35.80
C HIS A 80 -21.57 -49.30 34.71
N GLU A 81 -20.42 -49.96 34.66
CA GLU A 81 -19.41 -49.73 33.63
C GLU A 81 -20.01 -49.99 32.23
N PRO A 82 -19.93 -49.04 31.30
CA PRO A 82 -20.50 -49.21 29.97
C PRO A 82 -19.63 -50.16 29.13
N GLY A 83 -20.28 -51.05 28.37
CA GLY A 83 -19.56 -51.97 27.46
C GLY A 83 -18.82 -51.28 26.31
N VAL A 84 -19.17 -50.02 26.02
CA VAL A 84 -18.49 -49.14 25.04
C VAL A 84 -18.37 -47.77 25.68
N ALA A 85 -17.21 -47.13 25.53
CA ALA A 85 -16.98 -45.78 26.04
C ALA A 85 -18.02 -44.79 25.47
N PRO A 86 -18.68 -43.98 26.31
CA PRO A 86 -19.67 -43.02 25.84
C PRO A 86 -19.08 -41.98 24.87
N SER A 87 -19.76 -41.73 23.76
CA SER A 87 -19.38 -40.70 22.79
C SER A 87 -19.93 -39.32 23.20
N ALA A 88 -19.23 -38.24 22.85
CA ALA A 88 -19.65 -36.85 23.08
C ALA A 88 -19.75 -36.40 24.55
N VAL A 89 -19.03 -37.07 25.46
CA VAL A 89 -18.83 -36.62 26.86
C VAL A 89 -17.34 -36.38 27.12
N SER A 90 -17.04 -35.57 28.13
CA SER A 90 -15.66 -35.27 28.53
C SER A 90 -15.06 -36.39 29.38
N ASP A 91 -15.88 -37.07 30.20
CA ASP A 91 -15.50 -38.19 31.07
C ASP A 91 -16.75 -38.97 31.53
N TRP A 92 -16.59 -40.13 32.18
CA TRP A 92 -17.67 -40.83 32.88
C TRP A 92 -17.22 -41.37 34.24
N LEU A 93 -18.15 -41.48 35.19
CA LEU A 93 -17.93 -42.06 36.52
C LEU A 93 -19.00 -43.12 36.81
N VAL A 94 -18.60 -44.23 37.43
CA VAL A 94 -19.48 -45.34 37.80
C VAL A 94 -19.78 -45.33 39.29
N ARG A 95 -21.02 -45.66 39.70
CA ARG A 95 -21.51 -45.58 41.09
C ARG A 95 -20.59 -46.30 42.07
N ASP A 96 -20.20 -47.54 41.76
CA ASP A 96 -19.35 -48.39 42.61
C ASP A 96 -17.94 -47.83 42.83
N GLN A 97 -17.48 -46.95 41.94
CA GLN A 97 -16.13 -46.36 41.97
C GLN A 97 -16.15 -44.89 42.40
N LEU A 98 -17.34 -44.30 42.61
CA LEU A 98 -17.48 -42.90 42.98
C LEU A 98 -17.04 -42.70 44.44
N ASN A 99 -16.00 -41.88 44.60
CA ASN A 99 -15.57 -41.35 45.88
C ASN A 99 -14.99 -39.95 45.68
N ALA A 100 -14.64 -39.28 46.77
CA ALA A 100 -14.10 -37.94 46.73
C ALA A 100 -12.84 -37.80 45.84
N ASP A 101 -11.97 -38.82 45.83
CA ASP A 101 -10.73 -38.78 45.05
C ASP A 101 -10.98 -39.00 43.56
N THR A 102 -11.85 -39.94 43.18
CA THR A 102 -12.20 -40.20 41.77
C THR A 102 -12.96 -39.01 41.18
N LEU A 103 -13.93 -38.45 41.91
CA LEU A 103 -14.63 -37.23 41.51
C LEU A 103 -13.67 -36.04 41.36
N ARG A 104 -12.76 -35.82 42.32
CA ARG A 104 -11.76 -34.74 42.25
C ARG A 104 -10.83 -34.89 41.05
N ARG A 105 -10.36 -36.11 40.76
CA ARG A 105 -9.48 -36.37 39.61
C ARG A 105 -10.20 -36.12 38.29
N SER A 106 -11.45 -36.59 38.16
CA SER A 106 -12.27 -36.39 36.96
C SER A 106 -12.59 -34.90 36.71
N LEU A 107 -13.05 -34.18 37.75
CA LEU A 107 -13.30 -32.73 37.65
C LEU A 107 -12.04 -31.95 37.27
N ARG A 108 -10.89 -32.32 37.84
CA ARG A 108 -9.60 -31.71 37.46
C ARG A 108 -9.24 -32.04 36.01
N HIS A 109 -9.40 -33.28 35.57
CA HIS A 109 -9.11 -33.71 34.21
C HIS A 109 -9.94 -32.93 33.18
N VAL A 110 -11.26 -32.87 33.38
CA VAL A 110 -12.16 -32.14 32.47
C VAL A 110 -11.84 -30.64 32.46
N ARG A 111 -11.50 -30.06 33.62
CA ARG A 111 -11.08 -28.65 33.69
C ARG A 111 -9.77 -28.41 32.93
N GLU A 112 -8.74 -29.22 33.17
CA GLU A 112 -7.44 -29.09 32.51
C GLU A 112 -7.56 -29.27 30.99
N ARG A 113 -8.38 -30.23 30.56
CA ARG A 113 -8.71 -30.43 29.14
C ARG A 113 -9.45 -29.24 28.55
N GLY A 114 -10.44 -28.68 29.25
CA GLY A 114 -11.15 -27.47 28.82
C GLY A 114 -10.21 -26.27 28.66
N VAL A 115 -9.34 -26.02 29.65
CA VAL A 115 -8.32 -24.97 29.58
C VAL A 115 -7.36 -25.20 28.40
N LEU A 116 -6.93 -26.44 28.18
CA LEU A 116 -6.06 -26.78 27.05
C LEU A 116 -6.73 -26.53 25.71
N VAL A 117 -7.97 -26.98 25.51
CA VAL A 117 -8.74 -26.78 24.27
C VAL A 117 -8.97 -25.29 24.02
N ALA A 118 -9.39 -24.53 25.03
CA ALA A 118 -9.58 -23.09 24.91
C ALA A 118 -8.26 -22.36 24.61
N THR A 119 -7.15 -22.81 25.20
CA THR A 119 -5.82 -22.26 24.91
C THR A 119 -5.36 -22.60 23.49
N LEU A 120 -5.60 -23.82 23.01
CA LEU A 120 -5.30 -24.22 21.63
C LEU A 120 -6.11 -23.43 20.61
N GLN A 121 -7.42 -23.23 20.86
CA GLN A 121 -8.27 -22.37 20.03
C GLN A 121 -7.75 -20.94 20.01
N ARG A 122 -7.43 -20.39 21.20
CA ARG A 122 -6.86 -19.04 21.31
C ARG A 122 -5.55 -18.90 20.52
N LEU A 123 -4.64 -19.88 20.62
CA LEU A 123 -3.38 -19.88 19.87
C LEU A 123 -3.58 -20.07 18.37
N ALA A 124 -4.63 -20.77 17.96
CA ALA A 124 -4.98 -20.97 16.55
C ALA A 124 -5.59 -19.71 15.92
N GLU A 125 -6.27 -18.86 16.70
CA GLU A 125 -7.07 -17.75 16.18
C GLU A 125 -6.56 -16.35 16.56
N GLN A 126 -5.57 -16.23 17.45
CA GLN A 126 -5.01 -14.95 17.88
C GLN A 126 -3.54 -14.78 17.46
N ASP A 127 -3.14 -13.53 17.24
CA ASP A 127 -1.75 -13.15 17.02
C ASP A 127 -1.03 -13.11 18.39
N PRO A 128 0.08 -13.86 18.56
CA PRO A 128 0.74 -14.00 19.86
C PRO A 128 1.41 -12.71 20.36
N LEU A 129 1.76 -11.79 19.45
CA LEU A 129 2.36 -10.51 19.84
C LEU A 129 1.29 -9.53 20.34
N THR A 130 0.20 -9.38 19.58
CA THR A 130 -0.75 -8.28 19.75
C THR A 130 -2.05 -8.67 20.48
N GLY A 131 -2.34 -9.98 20.56
CA GLY A 131 -3.53 -10.54 21.19
C GLY A 131 -4.85 -10.27 20.46
N ILE A 132 -4.80 -9.67 19.26
CA ILE A 132 -5.97 -9.53 18.36
C ILE A 132 -6.10 -10.79 17.50
N ALA A 133 -7.17 -10.89 16.70
CA ALA A 133 -7.35 -12.05 15.83
C ALA A 133 -6.20 -12.15 14.81
N ASN A 134 -5.75 -13.37 14.51
CA ASN A 134 -4.84 -13.63 13.40
C ASN A 134 -5.63 -13.82 12.10
N ARG A 135 -4.93 -14.12 10.99
CA ARG A 135 -5.55 -14.35 9.69
C ARG A 135 -6.67 -15.41 9.72
N GLN A 136 -6.45 -16.54 10.41
CA GLN A 136 -7.42 -17.62 10.50
C GLN A 136 -8.65 -17.20 11.33
N GLY A 137 -8.42 -16.61 12.51
CA GLY A 137 -9.49 -16.10 13.36
C GLY A 137 -10.33 -15.04 12.66
N PHE A 138 -9.69 -14.12 11.94
CA PHE A 138 -10.40 -13.10 11.17
C PHE A 138 -11.25 -13.66 10.05
N GLN A 139 -10.78 -14.68 9.33
CA GLN A 139 -11.55 -15.30 8.25
C GLN A 139 -12.79 -16.03 8.78
N ALA A 140 -12.69 -16.69 9.94
CA ALA A 140 -13.83 -17.29 10.62
C ALA A 140 -14.85 -16.22 11.06
N LEU A 141 -14.39 -15.15 11.71
CA LEU A 141 -15.22 -14.01 12.13
C LEU A 141 -15.93 -13.36 10.93
N LEU A 142 -15.19 -13.07 9.86
CA LEU A 142 -15.75 -12.44 8.66
C LEU A 142 -16.85 -13.31 8.03
N THR A 143 -16.61 -14.61 7.92
CA THR A 143 -17.59 -15.55 7.37
C THR A 143 -18.86 -15.59 8.21
N ALA A 144 -18.72 -15.65 9.53
CA ALA A 144 -19.85 -15.63 10.46
C ALA A 144 -20.64 -14.31 10.38
N SER A 145 -19.95 -13.16 10.40
CA SER A 145 -20.59 -11.85 10.32
C SER A 145 -21.31 -11.63 8.98
N LEU A 146 -20.74 -12.09 7.86
CA LEU A 146 -21.41 -12.01 6.56
C LEU A 146 -22.66 -12.91 6.51
N ALA A 147 -22.62 -14.11 7.10
CA ALA A 147 -23.77 -15.01 7.17
C ALA A 147 -24.90 -14.45 8.04
N GLU A 148 -24.58 -13.84 9.17
CA GLU A 148 -25.56 -13.23 10.08
C GLU A 148 -26.28 -12.04 9.45
N ASN A 149 -25.60 -11.26 8.61
CA ASN A 149 -26.10 -10.00 8.07
C ASN A 149 -26.49 -10.05 6.58
N ASP A 150 -26.65 -11.26 6.00
CA ASP A 150 -26.94 -11.48 4.57
C ASP A 150 -25.98 -10.70 3.62
N GLY A 151 -24.73 -10.57 4.05
CA GLY A 151 -23.68 -9.83 3.33
C GLY A 151 -23.89 -8.31 3.23
N ARG A 152 -24.69 -7.68 4.10
CA ARG A 152 -24.97 -6.23 4.07
C ARG A 152 -24.55 -5.52 5.36
N GLY A 153 -24.37 -4.20 5.28
CA GLY A 153 -24.13 -3.33 6.44
C GLY A 153 -22.79 -3.59 7.14
N LEU A 154 -21.80 -4.08 6.40
CA LEU A 154 -20.43 -4.27 6.88
C LEU A 154 -19.46 -3.66 5.88
N ALA A 155 -18.34 -3.14 6.37
CA ALA A 155 -17.22 -2.71 5.56
C ALA A 155 -15.92 -3.35 6.06
N LEU A 156 -15.03 -3.67 5.15
CA LEU A 156 -13.74 -4.29 5.44
C LEU A 156 -12.62 -3.32 5.10
N GLY A 157 -11.78 -3.03 6.10
CA GLY A 157 -10.52 -2.31 5.95
C GLY A 157 -9.35 -3.28 5.85
N HIS A 158 -8.43 -3.05 4.92
CA HIS A 158 -7.15 -3.74 4.82
C HIS A 158 -6.04 -2.70 4.88
N LEU A 159 -5.19 -2.79 5.90
CA LEU A 159 -4.18 -1.79 6.21
C LEU A 159 -2.78 -2.39 6.13
N ASP A 160 -1.84 -1.64 5.57
CA ASP A 160 -0.42 -2.00 5.49
C ASP A 160 0.43 -0.82 5.99
N LEU A 161 1.48 -1.13 6.76
CA LEU A 161 2.43 -0.12 7.24
C LEU A 161 3.59 0.05 6.25
N ASP A 162 3.71 1.25 5.70
CA ASP A 162 4.66 1.53 4.63
C ASP A 162 6.11 1.51 5.16
N ASN A 163 6.99 0.84 4.41
CA ASN A 163 8.41 0.68 4.74
C ASN A 163 8.71 0.05 6.13
N PHE A 164 7.78 -0.70 6.73
CA PHE A 164 8.01 -1.34 8.04
C PHE A 164 9.26 -2.25 8.07
N ARG A 165 9.59 -2.91 6.95
CA ARG A 165 10.85 -3.67 6.82
C ARG A 165 12.09 -2.81 7.09
N HIS A 166 12.11 -1.57 6.59
CA HIS A 166 13.24 -0.66 6.81
C HIS A 166 13.41 -0.31 8.30
N VAL A 167 12.30 -0.20 9.03
CA VAL A 167 12.31 0.00 10.49
C VAL A 167 12.94 -1.20 11.19
N ASN A 168 12.58 -2.42 10.80
CA ASN A 168 13.20 -3.64 11.35
C ASN A 168 14.70 -3.71 11.05
N ASP A 169 15.10 -3.36 9.82
CA ASP A 169 16.50 -3.39 9.40
C ASP A 169 17.34 -2.32 10.14
N ALA A 170 16.75 -1.16 10.45
CA ALA A 170 17.44 -0.05 11.09
C ALA A 170 17.47 -0.13 12.63
N LEU A 171 16.35 -0.51 13.25
CA LEU A 171 16.16 -0.45 14.72
C LEU A 171 16.06 -1.84 15.38
N GLY A 172 16.03 -2.91 14.57
CA GLY A 172 15.92 -4.29 15.03
C GLY A 172 14.48 -4.76 15.28
N HIS A 173 14.28 -6.08 15.29
CA HIS A 173 12.96 -6.70 15.40
C HIS A 173 12.21 -6.38 16.71
N GLN A 174 12.90 -6.25 17.84
CA GLN A 174 12.24 -5.89 19.12
C GLN A 174 11.64 -4.47 19.10
N SER A 175 12.24 -3.56 18.34
CA SER A 175 11.71 -2.21 18.11
C SER A 175 10.52 -2.26 17.17
N GLY A 176 10.58 -3.08 16.11
CA GLY A 176 9.43 -3.37 15.26
C GLY A 176 8.23 -3.95 16.02
N ASP A 177 8.46 -4.88 16.94
CA ASP A 177 7.39 -5.47 17.75
C ASP A 177 6.70 -4.42 18.64
N ARG A 178 7.47 -3.50 19.24
CA ARG A 178 6.94 -2.38 20.03
C ARG A 178 6.17 -1.38 19.17
N LEU A 179 6.64 -1.12 17.96
CA LEU A 179 5.93 -0.30 16.98
C LEU A 179 4.55 -0.90 16.67
N ILE A 180 4.51 -2.21 16.39
CA ILE A 180 3.26 -2.93 16.10
C ILE A 180 2.28 -2.83 17.28
N LEU A 181 2.77 -2.97 18.53
CA LEU A 181 1.91 -2.81 19.70
C LEU A 181 1.32 -1.39 19.82
N GLN A 182 2.09 -0.35 19.49
CA GLN A 182 1.59 1.03 19.47
C GLN A 182 0.55 1.23 18.35
N VAL A 183 0.80 0.70 17.15
CA VAL A 183 -0.15 0.72 16.03
C VAL A 183 -1.47 0.07 16.43
N VAL A 184 -1.43 -1.13 17.02
CA VAL A 184 -2.64 -1.83 17.49
C VAL A 184 -3.38 -1.01 18.54
N ALA A 185 -2.67 -0.36 19.46
CA ALA A 185 -3.29 0.50 20.47
C ALA A 185 -4.03 1.69 19.83
N ARG A 186 -3.41 2.37 18.86
CA ARG A 186 -4.03 3.48 18.13
C ARG A 186 -5.24 3.04 17.31
N LEU A 187 -5.13 1.90 16.61
CA LEU A 187 -6.25 1.32 15.87
C LEU A 187 -7.43 1.00 16.79
N LYS A 188 -7.20 0.34 17.93
CA LYS A 188 -8.25 0.03 18.90
C LYS A 188 -8.96 1.27 19.46
N GLN A 189 -8.28 2.41 19.57
CA GLN A 189 -8.89 3.66 20.03
C GLN A 189 -9.86 4.28 19.01
N GLN A 190 -9.72 3.93 17.73
CA GLN A 190 -10.64 4.42 16.68
C GLN A 190 -11.84 3.50 16.45
N LEU A 191 -11.83 2.29 17.01
CA LEU A 191 -12.87 1.28 16.83
C LEU A 191 -13.89 1.30 17.97
N GLU A 192 -15.14 0.97 17.66
CA GLU A 192 -16.24 0.92 18.63
C GLU A 192 -16.63 -0.52 18.97
N ALA A 193 -17.54 -0.67 19.95
CA ALA A 193 -18.09 -1.96 20.31
C ALA A 193 -18.87 -2.57 19.13
N GLY A 194 -18.35 -3.69 18.61
CA GLY A 194 -18.90 -4.40 17.45
C GLY A 194 -17.91 -4.50 16.29
N ASP A 195 -16.96 -3.57 16.19
CA ASP A 195 -15.90 -3.65 15.19
C ASP A 195 -14.86 -4.71 15.58
N GLN A 196 -14.21 -5.31 14.58
CA GLN A 196 -13.16 -6.29 14.78
C GLN A 196 -11.84 -5.81 14.19
N LEU A 197 -10.74 -6.16 14.85
CA LEU A 197 -9.38 -5.88 14.40
C LEU A 197 -8.58 -7.17 14.37
N ALA A 198 -7.80 -7.36 13.31
CA ALA A 198 -6.94 -8.51 13.13
C ALA A 198 -5.59 -8.14 12.54
N ARG A 199 -4.59 -8.98 12.81
CA ARG A 199 -3.29 -8.94 12.16
C ARG A 199 -3.19 -10.09 11.16
N LEU A 200 -3.06 -9.76 9.89
CA LEU A 200 -3.02 -10.75 8.81
C LEU A 200 -1.60 -11.24 8.52
N GLY A 201 -0.60 -10.40 8.83
CA GLY A 201 0.81 -10.62 8.53
C GLY A 201 1.70 -9.63 9.28
N SER A 202 3.00 -9.62 8.96
CA SER A 202 4.02 -8.81 9.65
C SER A 202 3.56 -7.37 9.93
N ASP A 203 3.16 -6.66 8.89
CA ASP A 203 2.77 -5.25 8.84
C ASP A 203 1.34 -5.04 8.31
N GLU A 204 0.60 -6.12 8.08
CA GLU A 204 -0.75 -6.10 7.53
C GLU A 204 -1.82 -6.30 8.61
N PHE A 205 -2.84 -5.45 8.59
CA PHE A 205 -3.99 -5.49 9.49
C PHE A 205 -5.31 -5.53 8.71
N ALA A 206 -6.33 -6.11 9.33
CA ALA A 206 -7.70 -6.08 8.82
C ALA A 206 -8.66 -5.51 9.85
N LEU A 207 -9.61 -4.72 9.37
CA LEU A 207 -10.66 -4.12 10.17
C LEU A 207 -12.00 -4.57 9.62
N LEU A 208 -12.92 -4.98 10.48
CA LEU A 208 -14.32 -5.22 10.12
C LEU A 208 -15.17 -4.18 10.84
N ILE A 209 -15.86 -3.36 10.06
CA ILE A 209 -16.57 -2.17 10.53
C ILE A 209 -18.07 -2.41 10.32
N ASP A 210 -18.86 -2.26 11.39
CA ASP A 210 -20.32 -2.30 11.30
C ASP A 210 -20.88 -1.00 10.72
N THR A 211 -21.49 -1.06 9.54
CA THR A 211 -22.06 0.10 8.84
C THR A 211 -23.59 0.03 8.76
N ARG A 212 -24.25 -0.84 9.54
CA ARG A 212 -25.72 -1.03 9.50
C ARG A 212 -26.49 0.24 9.85
N ARG A 213 -25.95 1.08 10.75
CA ARG A 213 -26.58 2.33 11.18
C ARG A 213 -26.27 3.51 10.27
N ASP A 214 -25.07 3.53 9.71
CA ASP A 214 -24.59 4.61 8.85
C ASP A 214 -23.60 4.04 7.82
N ALA A 215 -23.93 4.21 6.55
CA ALA A 215 -23.14 3.71 5.43
C ALA A 215 -21.80 4.46 5.28
N ASN A 216 -21.71 5.71 5.74
CA ASN A 216 -20.48 6.52 5.65
C ASN A 216 -19.53 6.34 6.84
N ARG A 217 -19.91 5.52 7.82
CA ARG A 217 -19.13 5.29 9.05
C ARG A 217 -17.74 4.73 8.76
N ALA A 218 -17.62 3.87 7.74
CA ALA A 218 -16.35 3.25 7.38
C ALA A 218 -15.32 4.28 6.87
N GLU A 219 -15.75 5.22 6.04
CA GLU A 219 -14.91 6.31 5.54
C GLU A 219 -14.49 7.24 6.67
N TRP A 220 -15.41 7.61 7.56
CA TRP A 220 -15.09 8.46 8.71
C TRP A 220 -14.08 7.80 9.67
N ILE A 221 -14.24 6.50 9.96
CA ILE A 221 -13.27 5.75 10.76
C ILE A 221 -11.92 5.66 10.05
N ALA A 222 -11.89 5.50 8.73
CA ALA A 222 -10.65 5.45 7.98
C ALA A 222 -9.88 6.76 7.98
N GLU A 223 -10.56 7.91 7.83
CA GLU A 223 -9.96 9.24 7.99
C GLU A 223 -9.28 9.36 9.37
N ARG A 224 -10.01 8.99 10.43
CA ARG A 224 -9.47 9.02 11.80
C ARG A 224 -8.31 8.07 12.02
N ILE A 225 -8.34 6.88 11.43
CA ILE A 225 -7.23 5.92 11.50
C ILE A 225 -5.99 6.50 10.81
N VAL A 226 -6.15 7.06 9.61
CA VAL A 226 -5.06 7.67 8.85
C VAL A 226 -4.42 8.82 9.63
N GLU A 227 -5.23 9.70 10.23
CA GLU A 227 -4.75 10.79 11.09
C GLU A 227 -4.02 10.26 12.34
N ALA A 228 -4.60 9.31 13.05
CA ALA A 228 -4.00 8.75 14.26
C ALA A 228 -2.68 8.02 13.98
N LEU A 229 -2.57 7.33 12.86
CA LEU A 229 -1.36 6.62 12.49
C LEU A 229 -0.27 7.53 11.93
N ALA A 230 -0.62 8.72 11.43
CA ALA A 230 0.33 9.74 10.97
C ALA A 230 1.11 10.41 12.12
N GLU A 231 0.63 10.32 13.36
CA GLU A 231 1.35 10.86 14.51
C GLU A 231 2.70 10.14 14.74
N PRO A 232 3.76 10.83 15.20
CA PRO A 232 5.05 10.19 15.46
C PRO A 232 4.97 9.07 16.49
N TYR A 233 5.73 7.99 16.27
CA TYR A 233 5.91 6.88 17.20
C TYR A 233 7.19 7.09 18.00
N TRP A 234 7.14 6.76 19.29
CA TRP A 234 8.29 6.88 20.18
C TRP A 234 8.83 5.49 20.53
N ILE A 235 10.06 5.19 20.11
CA ILE A 235 10.71 3.90 20.37
C ILE A 235 12.12 4.16 20.87
N ASP A 236 12.42 3.65 22.08
CA ASP A 236 13.72 3.82 22.73
C ASP A 236 14.23 5.28 22.84
N GLY A 237 13.31 6.24 22.87
CA GLY A 237 13.61 7.67 22.98
C GLY A 237 13.77 8.40 21.63
N GLU A 238 13.68 7.70 20.51
CA GLU A 238 13.66 8.28 19.17
C GLU A 238 12.23 8.42 18.62
N SER A 239 12.02 9.45 17.81
CA SER A 239 10.73 9.73 17.15
C SER A 239 10.78 9.26 15.70
N LEU A 240 9.80 8.44 15.30
CA LEU A 240 9.69 7.83 13.98
C LEU A 240 8.35 8.20 13.35
N LEU A 241 8.38 8.65 12.09
CA LEU A 241 7.18 8.78 11.26
C LEU A 241 7.04 7.54 10.39
N LEU A 242 5.82 7.00 10.34
CA LEU A 242 5.49 5.80 9.57
C LEU A 242 4.28 6.09 8.69
N GLY A 243 4.38 5.77 7.40
CA GLY A 243 3.24 5.83 6.50
C GLY A 243 2.31 4.62 6.70
N CYS A 244 1.04 4.77 6.34
CA CYS A 244 0.14 3.63 6.26
C CYS A 244 -0.80 3.76 5.06
N SER A 245 -1.06 2.63 4.44
CA SER A 245 -1.96 2.53 3.30
C SER A 245 -3.19 1.70 3.69
N LEU A 246 -4.37 2.31 3.67
CA LEU A 246 -5.64 1.67 4.04
C LEU A 246 -6.56 1.51 2.82
N GLY A 247 -7.06 0.30 2.59
CA GLY A 247 -8.08 0.01 1.59
C GLY A 247 -9.40 -0.35 2.23
N LEU A 248 -10.48 0.32 1.85
CA LEU A 248 -11.84 0.01 2.31
C LEU A 248 -12.63 -0.70 1.23
N ALA A 249 -13.42 -1.71 1.58
CA ALA A 249 -14.41 -2.31 0.70
C ALA A 249 -15.73 -2.55 1.43
N HIS A 250 -16.84 -2.13 0.82
CA HIS A 250 -18.18 -2.33 1.35
C HIS A 250 -18.71 -3.73 0.98
N ALA A 251 -19.23 -4.45 1.98
CA ALA A 251 -19.92 -5.71 1.74
C ALA A 251 -21.20 -5.47 0.94
N ARG A 252 -21.46 -6.32 -0.04
CA ARG A 252 -22.68 -6.31 -0.84
C ARG A 252 -23.41 -7.64 -0.68
N ALA A 253 -24.72 -7.64 -0.88
CA ALA A 253 -25.53 -8.86 -0.82
C ALA A 253 -24.87 -9.99 -1.62
N GLN A 254 -24.77 -11.18 -1.02
CA GLN A 254 -24.11 -12.37 -1.59
C GLN A 254 -22.59 -12.27 -1.83
N SER A 255 -21.92 -11.25 -1.29
CA SER A 255 -20.45 -11.21 -1.31
C SER A 255 -19.87 -12.20 -0.30
N GLY A 256 -19.08 -13.16 -0.78
CA GLY A 256 -18.30 -14.04 0.09
C GLY A 256 -17.16 -13.30 0.79
N ALA A 257 -16.58 -13.93 1.81
CA ALA A 257 -15.43 -13.41 2.54
C ALA A 257 -14.22 -13.14 1.63
N ASP A 258 -13.88 -14.08 0.74
CA ASP A 258 -12.70 -13.95 -0.12
C ASP A 258 -12.79 -12.79 -1.13
N PRO A 259 -13.92 -12.59 -1.86
CA PRO A 259 -14.11 -11.40 -2.69
C PRO A 259 -13.96 -10.09 -1.92
N LEU A 260 -14.53 -9.99 -0.72
CA LEU A 260 -14.48 -8.76 0.07
C LEU A 260 -13.06 -8.45 0.56
N MET A 261 -12.34 -9.46 1.05
CA MET A 261 -10.93 -9.36 1.39
C MET A 261 -10.07 -8.90 0.20
N TRP A 262 -10.31 -9.50 -0.96
CA TRP A 262 -9.62 -9.16 -2.19
C TRP A 262 -9.89 -7.71 -2.62
N HIS A 263 -11.14 -7.25 -2.54
CA HIS A 263 -11.51 -5.87 -2.86
C HIS A 263 -10.81 -4.85 -1.95
N ALA A 264 -10.81 -5.08 -0.64
CA ALA A 264 -10.11 -4.19 0.29
C ALA A 264 -8.60 -4.17 0.05
N HIS A 265 -8.00 -5.34 -0.23
CA HIS A 265 -6.59 -5.43 -0.58
C HIS A 265 -6.23 -4.62 -1.84
N ILE A 266 -7.07 -4.67 -2.89
CA ILE A 266 -6.80 -3.85 -4.08
C ILE A 266 -6.90 -2.36 -3.77
N ALA A 267 -7.90 -1.94 -3.00
CA ALA A 267 -8.01 -0.54 -2.58
C ALA A 267 -6.79 -0.09 -1.76
N MET A 268 -6.25 -0.96 -0.90
CA MET A 268 -5.02 -0.67 -0.14
C MET A 268 -3.83 -0.49 -1.08
N ARG A 269 -3.70 -1.34 -2.10
CA ARG A 269 -2.63 -1.19 -3.10
C ARG A 269 -2.73 0.12 -3.89
N GLN A 270 -3.94 0.64 -4.09
CA GLN A 270 -4.11 1.97 -4.69
C GLN A 270 -3.65 3.07 -3.73
N ALA A 271 -3.94 2.94 -2.42
CA ALA A 271 -3.44 3.85 -1.40
C ALA A 271 -1.90 3.86 -1.31
N LYS A 272 -1.24 2.72 -1.51
CA LYS A 272 0.23 2.62 -1.58
C LYS A 272 0.90 3.46 -2.66
N GLY A 273 0.15 3.90 -3.67
CA GLY A 273 0.66 4.80 -4.71
C GLY A 273 0.92 6.22 -4.21
N SER A 274 0.35 6.59 -3.07
CA SER A 274 0.45 7.91 -2.46
C SER A 274 1.47 7.90 -1.32
N GLN A 275 2.16 9.02 -1.08
CA GLN A 275 3.09 9.14 0.05
C GLN A 275 2.34 9.50 1.34
N GLY A 276 2.80 8.97 2.48
CA GLY A 276 2.26 9.27 3.81
C GLY A 276 1.15 8.31 4.24
N CYS A 277 0.32 8.74 5.19
CA CYS A 277 -0.85 7.97 5.59
C CYS A 277 -2.04 8.34 4.70
N THR A 278 -2.68 7.36 4.07
CA THR A 278 -3.83 7.61 3.21
C THR A 278 -4.75 6.39 3.14
N PHE A 279 -5.97 6.60 2.63
CA PHE A 279 -6.91 5.53 2.38
C PHE A 279 -7.58 5.66 1.01
N HIS A 280 -8.00 4.52 0.46
CA HIS A 280 -8.79 4.46 -0.75
C HIS A 280 -10.00 3.55 -0.56
N VAL A 281 -11.13 3.94 -1.15
CA VAL A 281 -12.35 3.14 -1.16
C VAL A 281 -12.42 2.33 -2.45
N PHE A 282 -12.65 1.02 -2.31
CA PHE A 282 -12.86 0.11 -3.42
C PHE A 282 -14.09 0.54 -4.21
N ASN A 283 -13.87 0.86 -5.49
CA ASN A 283 -14.93 1.13 -6.45
C ASN A 283 -14.77 0.20 -7.65
N GLU A 284 -15.78 -0.63 -7.95
CA GLU A 284 -15.76 -1.58 -9.07
C GLU A 284 -15.51 -0.92 -10.43
N ARG A 285 -15.90 0.34 -10.62
CA ARG A 285 -15.60 1.09 -11.86
C ARG A 285 -14.11 1.41 -11.98
N ILE A 286 -13.45 1.68 -10.86
CA ILE A 286 -12.00 1.91 -10.76
C ILE A 286 -11.24 0.57 -10.81
N ASN A 287 -11.85 -0.53 -10.35
CA ASN A 287 -11.15 -1.82 -10.21
C ASN A 287 -11.06 -2.71 -11.46
N ARG A 288 -11.82 -2.40 -12.51
CA ARG A 288 -11.49 -2.91 -13.87
C ARG A 288 -10.08 -2.46 -14.28
N ASN A 289 -9.57 -1.37 -13.73
CA ASN A 289 -8.22 -0.89 -13.99
C ASN A 289 -7.13 -1.70 -13.28
N ALA A 290 -7.42 -2.42 -12.18
CA ALA A 290 -6.39 -3.19 -11.46
C ALA A 290 -6.06 -4.53 -12.15
N ARG A 291 -7.06 -5.25 -12.69
CA ARG A 291 -6.80 -6.35 -13.63
C ARG A 291 -6.11 -5.84 -14.89
N SER A 292 -6.57 -4.70 -15.41
CA SER A 292 -5.90 -4.00 -16.50
C SER A 292 -4.47 -3.61 -16.20
N LEU A 293 -4.04 -3.36 -14.96
CA LEU A 293 -2.66 -2.92 -14.66
C LEU A 293 -1.67 -4.09 -14.77
N ALA A 294 -2.04 -5.29 -14.31
CA ALA A 294 -1.23 -6.49 -14.49
C ALA A 294 -1.18 -6.92 -15.97
N ASP A 295 -2.32 -6.82 -16.67
CA ASP A 295 -2.37 -7.05 -18.12
C ASP A 295 -1.51 -6.02 -18.86
N LEU A 296 -1.64 -4.73 -18.53
CA LEU A 296 -0.87 -3.64 -19.12
C LEU A 296 0.63 -3.77 -18.80
N GLU A 297 1.02 -4.32 -17.64
CA GLU A 297 2.41 -4.59 -17.30
C GLU A 297 2.99 -5.69 -18.21
N SER A 298 2.23 -6.78 -18.38
CA SER A 298 2.59 -7.89 -19.27
C SER A 298 2.69 -7.41 -20.72
N GLU A 299 1.75 -6.56 -21.15
CA GLU A 299 1.73 -5.93 -22.45
C GLU A 299 2.90 -4.98 -22.65
N LEU A 300 3.25 -4.13 -21.66
CA LEU A 300 4.40 -3.24 -21.73
C LEU A 300 5.70 -4.03 -21.82
N ARG A 301 5.83 -5.10 -21.03
CA ARG A 301 6.97 -6.03 -21.11
C ARG A 301 7.07 -6.67 -22.50
N ARG A 302 5.95 -6.91 -23.18
CA ARG A 302 5.92 -7.43 -24.56
C ARG A 302 6.24 -6.33 -25.58
N ALA A 303 5.73 -5.12 -25.38
CA ALA A 303 5.98 -3.94 -26.19
C ALA A 303 7.44 -3.49 -26.15
N LEU A 304 8.18 -3.76 -25.07
CA LEU A 304 9.64 -3.55 -25.04
C LEU A 304 10.42 -4.50 -25.95
N ARG A 305 9.82 -5.65 -26.33
CA ARG A 305 10.44 -6.66 -27.21
C ARG A 305 9.90 -6.62 -28.64
N ARG A 306 8.83 -5.87 -28.88
CA ARG A 306 8.18 -5.71 -30.19
C ARG A 306 8.31 -4.24 -30.56
N ASP A 307 8.37 -3.88 -31.84
CA ASP A 307 8.47 -2.46 -32.24
C ASP A 307 7.14 -1.69 -32.04
N GLU A 308 6.58 -1.75 -30.83
CA GLU A 308 5.31 -1.14 -30.41
C GLU A 308 5.54 0.21 -29.68
N LEU A 309 6.77 0.50 -29.28
CA LEU A 309 7.17 1.77 -28.70
C LEU A 309 7.77 2.68 -29.78
N GLU A 310 7.49 3.97 -29.69
CA GLU A 310 8.06 5.00 -30.56
C GLU A 310 8.38 6.28 -29.79
N LEU A 311 9.26 7.12 -30.35
CA LEU A 311 9.58 8.43 -29.78
C LEU A 311 8.92 9.52 -30.61
N HIS A 312 8.28 10.45 -29.89
CA HIS A 312 7.85 11.73 -30.42
C HIS A 312 8.77 12.80 -29.83
N TYR A 313 9.05 13.83 -30.59
CA TYR A 313 10.04 14.85 -30.26
C TYR A 313 9.36 16.21 -30.16
N GLN A 314 9.55 16.89 -29.04
CA GLN A 314 9.03 18.25 -28.87
C GLN A 314 10.16 19.29 -29.03
N PRO A 315 10.08 20.19 -30.02
CA PRO A 315 11.09 21.22 -30.22
C PRO A 315 11.13 22.27 -29.11
N ARG A 316 12.35 22.69 -28.74
CA ARG A 316 12.64 23.81 -27.83
C ARG A 316 13.16 25.01 -28.60
N LEU A 317 12.53 26.16 -28.40
CA LEU A 317 12.83 27.42 -29.09
C LEU A 317 13.68 28.32 -28.20
N ASN A 318 14.78 28.86 -28.73
CA ASN A 318 15.55 29.91 -28.08
C ASN A 318 14.83 31.26 -28.26
N LEU A 319 14.62 32.00 -27.18
CA LEU A 319 13.88 33.26 -27.20
C LEU A 319 14.67 34.45 -27.77
N ALA A 320 16.00 34.37 -27.78
CA ALA A 320 16.87 35.45 -28.25
C ALA A 320 16.95 35.53 -29.78
N ASP A 321 17.11 34.39 -30.45
CA ASP A 321 17.24 34.33 -31.92
C ASP A 321 16.10 33.61 -32.63
N GLY A 322 15.16 33.04 -31.88
CA GLY A 322 14.00 32.33 -32.42
C GLY A 322 14.35 31.03 -33.12
N ARG A 323 15.50 30.40 -32.83
CA ARG A 323 15.89 29.13 -33.44
C ARG A 323 15.54 27.94 -32.55
N ILE A 324 15.33 26.79 -33.18
CA ILE A 324 15.23 25.53 -32.45
C ILE A 324 16.62 25.12 -31.98
N VAL A 325 16.78 24.88 -30.68
CA VAL A 325 18.08 24.56 -30.05
C VAL A 325 18.09 23.18 -29.40
N GLY A 326 16.93 22.59 -29.17
CA GLY A 326 16.82 21.26 -28.59
C GLY A 326 15.50 20.58 -28.89
N LEU A 327 15.43 19.32 -28.50
CA LEU A 327 14.34 18.38 -28.70
C LEU A 327 14.16 17.59 -27.41
N GLU A 328 12.95 17.50 -26.89
CA GLU A 328 12.62 16.56 -25.82
C GLU A 328 12.07 15.26 -26.41
N ALA A 329 12.72 14.13 -26.08
CA ALA A 329 12.32 12.80 -26.49
C ALA A 329 11.23 12.25 -25.58
N LEU A 330 10.02 12.19 -26.11
CA LEU A 330 8.82 11.76 -25.40
C LEU A 330 8.36 10.39 -25.90
N VAL A 331 8.46 9.38 -25.03
CA VAL A 331 8.03 8.02 -25.37
C VAL A 331 6.52 7.95 -25.60
N ARG A 332 6.11 7.17 -26.59
CA ARG A 332 4.73 6.83 -26.90
C ARG A 332 4.61 5.33 -27.09
N TRP A 333 3.47 4.77 -26.69
CA TRP A 333 3.21 3.36 -26.86
C TRP A 333 2.03 3.14 -27.81
N ARG A 334 2.30 2.52 -28.96
CA ARG A 334 1.30 2.14 -29.95
C ARG A 334 0.60 0.85 -29.50
N HIS A 335 -0.39 1.00 -28.64
CA HIS A 335 -1.19 -0.09 -28.10
C HIS A 335 -2.21 -0.60 -29.13
N ALA A 336 -2.31 -1.92 -29.31
CA ALA A 336 -3.18 -2.52 -30.32
C ALA A 336 -4.66 -2.15 -30.16
N GLU A 337 -5.15 -2.11 -28.91
CA GLU A 337 -6.56 -1.82 -28.61
C GLU A 337 -6.83 -0.36 -28.22
N ARG A 338 -5.82 0.33 -27.66
CA ARG A 338 -6.00 1.66 -27.04
C ARG A 338 -5.44 2.80 -27.90
N GLY A 339 -4.85 2.47 -29.05
CA GLY A 339 -4.19 3.45 -29.90
C GLY A 339 -2.88 3.94 -29.29
N LEU A 340 -2.54 5.21 -29.55
CA LEU A 340 -1.27 5.79 -29.12
C LEU A 340 -1.38 6.32 -27.69
N LEU A 341 -0.74 5.63 -26.75
CA LEU A 341 -0.74 5.98 -25.33
C LEU A 341 0.38 6.98 -25.00
N PRO A 342 0.07 8.05 -24.24
CA PRO A 342 1.06 8.99 -23.71
C PRO A 342 1.79 8.41 -22.48
N PRO A 343 2.95 8.97 -22.09
CA PRO A 343 3.77 8.45 -20.99
C PRO A 343 3.03 8.46 -19.66
N SER A 344 2.16 9.44 -19.43
CA SER A 344 1.34 9.53 -18.21
C SER A 344 0.47 8.29 -17.95
N GLU A 345 0.14 7.50 -18.99
CA GLU A 345 -0.70 6.30 -18.84
C GLU A 345 0.08 5.02 -18.49
N PHE A 346 1.39 4.95 -18.78
CA PHE A 346 2.16 3.71 -18.59
C PHE A 346 3.51 3.87 -17.88
N VAL A 347 4.10 5.07 -17.84
CA VAL A 347 5.35 5.33 -17.10
C VAL A 347 5.18 5.10 -15.60
N PRO A 348 4.10 5.54 -14.91
CA PRO A 348 3.91 5.22 -13.50
C PRO A 348 3.89 3.71 -13.22
N LEU A 349 3.28 2.92 -14.11
CA LEU A 349 3.30 1.47 -14.04
C LEU A 349 4.70 0.90 -14.26
N ALA A 350 5.44 1.42 -15.25
CA ALA A 350 6.81 1.03 -15.52
C ALA A 350 7.72 1.29 -14.31
N GLU A 351 7.51 2.41 -13.62
CA GLU A 351 8.20 2.73 -12.39
C GLU A 351 7.87 1.71 -11.31
N GLN A 352 6.59 1.50 -10.99
CA GLN A 352 6.18 0.57 -9.93
C GLN A 352 6.71 -0.86 -10.15
N SER A 353 6.60 -1.37 -11.38
CA SER A 353 7.03 -2.73 -11.78
C SER A 353 8.54 -2.89 -11.99
N GLY A 354 9.30 -1.79 -12.02
CA GLY A 354 10.74 -1.80 -12.34
C GLY A 354 11.05 -1.91 -13.84
N LEU A 355 10.03 -1.96 -14.71
CA LEU A 355 10.20 -1.88 -16.17
C LEU A 355 10.72 -0.52 -16.66
N ILE A 356 10.75 0.50 -15.80
CA ILE A 356 11.32 1.82 -16.13
C ILE A 356 12.80 1.73 -16.52
N VAL A 357 13.57 0.79 -15.96
CA VAL A 357 15.00 0.63 -16.29
C VAL A 357 15.17 0.14 -17.73
N PRO A 358 14.60 -1.01 -18.16
CA PRO A 358 14.70 -1.44 -19.55
C PRO A 358 14.01 -0.47 -20.53
N LEU A 359 12.92 0.19 -20.12
CA LEU A 359 12.27 1.23 -20.92
C LEU A 359 13.20 2.43 -21.14
N GLY A 360 13.85 2.92 -20.09
CA GLY A 360 14.78 4.04 -20.17
C GLY A 360 15.96 3.75 -21.10
N TYR A 361 16.55 2.56 -21.03
CA TYR A 361 17.61 2.18 -21.97
C TYR A 361 17.13 2.08 -23.41
N TRP A 362 15.90 1.58 -23.63
CA TRP A 362 15.29 1.56 -24.95
C TRP A 362 15.10 2.98 -25.50
N VAL A 363 14.56 3.90 -24.68
CA VAL A 363 14.36 5.31 -25.06
C VAL A 363 15.69 5.97 -25.41
N ILE A 364 16.72 5.80 -24.57
CA ILE A 364 18.04 6.38 -24.81
C ILE A 364 18.65 5.85 -26.10
N SER A 365 18.66 4.52 -26.30
CA SER A 365 19.19 3.94 -27.53
C SER A 365 18.45 4.45 -28.77
N ARG A 366 17.12 4.60 -28.70
CA ARG A 366 16.32 5.11 -29.81
C ARG A 366 16.59 6.59 -30.08
N ALA A 367 16.71 7.41 -29.04
CA ALA A 367 17.03 8.82 -29.15
C ALA A 367 18.42 9.04 -29.78
N LEU A 368 19.44 8.29 -29.36
CA LEU A 368 20.79 8.35 -29.95
C LEU A 368 20.78 7.96 -31.44
N ARG A 369 20.02 6.94 -31.81
CA ARG A 369 19.83 6.55 -33.21
C ARG A 369 19.15 7.65 -34.02
N ASP A 370 18.10 8.26 -33.49
CA ASP A 370 17.40 9.33 -34.19
C ASP A 370 18.28 10.60 -34.29
N MET A 371 19.12 10.90 -33.28
CA MET A 371 20.16 11.95 -33.37
C MET A 371 21.15 11.69 -34.53
N GLN A 372 21.62 10.45 -34.67
CA GLN A 372 22.51 10.07 -35.77
C GLN A 372 21.81 10.31 -37.13
N VAL A 373 20.55 9.90 -37.27
CA VAL A 373 19.78 10.10 -38.51
C VAL A 373 19.60 11.58 -38.83
N LEU A 374 19.35 12.44 -37.83
CA LEU A 374 19.25 13.88 -38.03
C LEU A 374 20.59 14.47 -38.52
N GLY A 375 21.71 14.03 -37.93
CA GLY A 375 23.05 14.45 -38.34
C GLY A 375 23.43 14.00 -39.75
N GLU A 376 23.11 12.75 -40.13
CA GLU A 376 23.34 12.21 -41.48
C GLU A 376 22.56 12.98 -42.56
N ARG A 377 21.42 13.59 -42.20
CA ARG A 377 20.64 14.46 -43.09
C ARG A 377 21.16 15.90 -43.16
N GLY A 378 22.27 16.21 -42.49
CA GLY A 378 22.91 17.52 -42.52
C GLY A 378 22.20 18.59 -41.70
N LEU A 379 21.31 18.20 -40.77
CA LEU A 379 20.74 19.14 -39.81
C LEU A 379 21.81 19.58 -38.80
N ALA A 380 21.70 20.82 -38.32
CA ALA A 380 22.57 21.32 -37.28
C ALA A 380 22.39 20.46 -36.00
N PRO A 381 23.45 20.24 -35.22
CA PRO A 381 23.34 19.54 -33.94
C PRO A 381 22.36 20.26 -33.00
N LEU A 382 21.47 19.48 -32.39
CA LEU A 382 20.46 19.94 -31.42
C LEU A 382 20.65 19.17 -30.11
N HIS A 383 20.35 19.82 -28.99
CA HIS A 383 20.28 19.12 -27.70
C HIS A 383 19.13 18.12 -27.70
N MET A 384 19.41 16.85 -27.47
CA MET A 384 18.42 15.79 -27.31
C MET A 384 18.24 15.49 -25.83
N ALA A 385 17.12 15.94 -25.28
CA ALA A 385 16.77 15.74 -23.90
C ALA A 385 15.99 14.43 -23.70
N VAL A 386 16.43 13.62 -22.74
CA VAL A 386 15.84 12.32 -22.40
C VAL A 386 15.63 12.24 -20.89
N ASN A 387 14.40 11.91 -20.49
CA ASN A 387 14.04 11.68 -19.10
C ASN A 387 14.81 10.49 -18.49
N LEU A 388 15.40 10.70 -17.31
CA LEU A 388 16.17 9.69 -16.60
C LEU A 388 15.60 9.46 -15.19
N SER A 389 15.00 8.29 -14.96
CA SER A 389 14.35 7.96 -13.69
C SER A 389 15.37 7.69 -12.58
N PHE A 390 15.01 8.02 -11.33
CA PHE A 390 15.81 7.69 -10.14
C PHE A 390 16.14 6.19 -10.04
N ARG A 391 15.24 5.31 -10.47
CA ARG A 391 15.52 3.85 -10.44
C ARG A 391 16.67 3.44 -11.36
N GLN A 392 16.93 4.19 -12.43
CA GLN A 392 18.09 3.94 -13.30
C GLN A 392 19.40 4.34 -12.62
N PHE A 393 19.41 5.36 -11.76
CA PHE A 393 20.59 5.69 -10.94
C PHE A 393 20.96 4.60 -9.93
N GLN A 394 20.01 3.74 -9.57
CA GLN A 394 20.26 2.59 -8.70
C GLN A 394 20.82 1.39 -9.48
N ASP A 395 20.79 1.42 -10.81
CA ASP A 395 21.40 0.38 -11.63
C ASP A 395 22.92 0.56 -11.69
N SER A 396 23.64 -0.40 -11.11
CA SER A 396 25.10 -0.46 -11.14
C SER A 396 25.70 -0.45 -12.56
N GLN A 397 24.92 -0.81 -13.58
CA GLN A 397 25.36 -0.87 -14.98
C GLN A 397 25.06 0.40 -15.78
N LEU A 398 24.46 1.44 -15.18
CA LEU A 398 24.05 2.66 -15.89
C LEU A 398 25.20 3.31 -16.64
N LEU A 399 26.30 3.64 -15.95
CA LEU A 399 27.44 4.31 -16.56
C LEU A 399 28.07 3.49 -17.70
N ALA A 400 28.25 2.19 -17.48
CA ALA A 400 28.83 1.29 -18.48
C ALA A 400 27.92 1.18 -19.72
N THR A 401 26.61 1.05 -19.51
CA THR A 401 25.62 0.93 -20.58
C THR A 401 25.52 2.21 -21.39
N LEU A 402 25.44 3.38 -20.75
CA LEU A 402 25.37 4.66 -21.44
C LEU A 402 26.65 4.95 -22.23
N SER A 403 27.82 4.70 -21.63
CA SER A 403 29.11 4.87 -22.32
C SER A 403 29.16 4.02 -23.60
N ARG A 404 28.70 2.76 -23.51
CA ARG A 404 28.63 1.86 -24.66
C ARG A 404 27.64 2.36 -25.71
N LEU A 405 26.43 2.75 -25.32
CA LEU A 405 25.41 3.22 -26.26
C LEU A 405 25.83 4.49 -27.01
N ILE A 406 26.45 5.46 -26.32
CA ILE A 406 26.98 6.69 -26.93
C ILE A 406 28.06 6.34 -27.96
N LEU A 407 28.99 5.45 -27.60
CA LEU A 407 30.07 5.01 -28.48
C LEU A 407 29.55 4.24 -29.71
N GLU A 408 28.60 3.33 -29.51
CA GLU A 408 28.00 2.50 -30.57
C GLU A 408 27.29 3.34 -31.65
N HIS A 409 26.65 4.45 -31.27
CA HIS A 409 25.93 5.32 -32.20
C HIS A 409 26.80 6.46 -32.76
N GLY A 410 28.03 6.62 -32.26
CA GLY A 410 28.97 7.64 -32.75
C GLY A 410 28.50 9.09 -32.58
N VAL A 411 27.59 9.35 -31.63
CA VAL A 411 27.08 10.69 -31.35
C VAL A 411 27.99 11.46 -30.40
N ASP A 412 28.10 12.77 -30.60
CA ASP A 412 28.82 13.64 -29.66
C ASP A 412 27.94 13.86 -28.41
N ALA A 413 28.40 13.31 -27.28
CA ALA A 413 27.70 13.31 -26.01
C ALA A 413 27.31 14.70 -25.50
N ARG A 414 27.97 15.77 -25.95
CA ARG A 414 27.62 17.15 -25.57
C ARG A 414 26.21 17.58 -25.98
N TRP A 415 25.64 16.89 -26.96
CA TRP A 415 24.30 17.12 -27.46
C TRP A 415 23.27 16.22 -26.77
N LEU A 416 23.69 15.26 -25.94
CA LEU A 416 22.79 14.48 -25.11
C LEU A 416 22.57 15.20 -23.78
N GLU A 417 21.30 15.37 -23.43
CA GLU A 417 20.86 15.98 -22.18
C GLU A 417 19.97 14.97 -21.43
N PHE A 418 20.24 14.77 -20.14
CA PHE A 418 19.38 13.96 -19.28
C PHE A 418 18.56 14.86 -18.36
N GLU A 419 17.25 14.66 -18.37
CA GLU A 419 16.31 15.39 -17.53
C GLU A 419 16.02 14.57 -16.26
N LEU A 420 16.08 15.23 -15.11
CA LEU A 420 15.79 14.61 -13.82
C LEU A 420 14.78 15.45 -13.06
N THR A 421 13.78 14.79 -12.48
CA THR A 421 12.86 15.48 -11.58
C THR A 421 13.55 15.89 -10.28
N GLU A 422 13.05 16.96 -9.68
CA GLU A 422 13.51 17.49 -8.40
C GLU A 422 13.60 16.40 -7.31
N THR A 423 12.58 15.54 -7.23
CA THR A 423 12.52 14.45 -6.23
C THR A 423 13.54 13.35 -6.47
N ALA A 424 13.90 13.06 -7.72
CA ALA A 424 14.90 12.06 -8.08
C ALA A 424 16.29 12.47 -7.56
N VAL A 425 16.60 13.76 -7.65
CA VAL A 425 17.89 14.33 -7.24
C VAL A 425 18.04 14.38 -5.72
N MET A 426 16.96 14.68 -4.98
CA MET A 426 17.01 14.78 -3.52
C MET A 426 17.20 13.44 -2.79
N ARG A 427 16.83 12.32 -3.43
CA ARG A 427 16.97 10.98 -2.84
C ARG A 427 18.42 10.48 -2.97
N ARG A 428 19.17 10.38 -1.86
CA ARG A 428 20.57 9.87 -1.81
C ARG A 428 21.54 10.66 -2.71
N ASN A 429 21.71 11.95 -2.39
CA ASN A 429 22.50 12.93 -3.16
C ASN A 429 23.87 12.45 -3.66
N GLU A 430 24.63 11.70 -2.87
CA GLU A 430 26.04 11.40 -3.20
C GLU A 430 26.20 10.39 -4.33
N LEU A 431 25.36 9.34 -4.39
CA LEU A 431 25.41 8.35 -5.47
C LEU A 431 25.00 8.98 -6.82
N VAL A 432 23.91 9.77 -6.80
CA VAL A 432 23.41 10.48 -7.97
C VAL A 432 24.47 11.44 -8.47
N ARG A 433 25.04 12.27 -7.58
CA ARG A 433 26.11 13.21 -7.89
C ARG A 433 27.33 12.55 -8.51
N GLN A 434 27.84 11.46 -7.92
CA GLN A 434 28.99 10.73 -8.47
C GLN A 434 28.73 10.17 -9.87
N THR A 435 27.51 9.69 -10.10
CA THR A 435 27.08 9.16 -11.41
C THR A 435 26.95 10.28 -12.44
N MET A 436 26.34 11.41 -12.06
CA MET A 436 26.26 12.60 -12.89
C MET A 436 27.64 13.16 -13.22
N ASP A 437 28.57 13.24 -12.26
CA ASP A 437 29.95 13.67 -12.51
C ASP A 437 30.67 12.74 -13.48
N ALA A 438 30.45 11.42 -13.36
CA ALA A 438 31.03 10.43 -14.27
C ALA A 438 30.48 10.53 -15.70
N LEU A 439 29.17 10.72 -15.83
CA LEU A 439 28.53 10.93 -17.12
C LEU A 439 28.89 12.29 -17.72
N GLY A 440 28.99 13.34 -16.91
CA GLY A 440 29.42 14.68 -17.32
C GLY A 440 30.85 14.69 -17.89
N ARG A 441 31.73 13.82 -17.40
CA ARG A 441 33.07 13.59 -18.01
C ARG A 441 33.02 13.00 -19.42
N LEU A 442 31.93 12.32 -19.79
CA LEU A 442 31.69 11.90 -21.18
C LEU A 442 31.21 13.05 -22.06
N GLY A 443 30.76 14.15 -21.46
CA GLY A 443 30.26 15.35 -22.13
C GLY A 443 28.75 15.56 -22.02
N VAL A 444 27.99 14.64 -21.43
CA VAL A 444 26.52 14.77 -21.35
C VAL A 444 26.12 15.94 -20.44
N ARG A 445 24.98 16.56 -20.76
CA ARG A 445 24.38 17.63 -19.96
C ARG A 445 23.28 17.07 -19.06
N PHE A 446 22.98 17.82 -18.01
CA PHE A 446 21.89 17.53 -17.10
C PHE A 446 20.99 18.75 -16.95
N SER A 447 19.69 18.51 -16.99
CA SER A 447 18.66 19.49 -16.69
C SER A 447 17.78 19.02 -15.54
N LEU A 448 17.30 19.98 -14.77
CA LEU A 448 16.34 19.75 -13.71
C LEU A 448 14.93 20.01 -14.22
N ASP A 449 14.07 19.01 -14.09
CA ASP A 449 12.68 19.01 -14.54
C ASP A 449 11.70 19.23 -13.36
N ASP A 450 10.49 19.68 -13.69
CA ASP A 450 9.39 19.99 -12.77
C ASP A 450 9.74 20.98 -11.62
N PHE A 451 10.64 21.94 -11.87
CA PHE A 451 11.14 22.80 -10.79
C PHE A 451 10.03 23.65 -10.16
N GLY A 452 9.97 23.61 -8.82
CA GLY A 452 9.01 24.37 -8.02
C GLY A 452 7.83 23.54 -7.50
N THR A 453 7.72 22.28 -7.92
CA THR A 453 6.69 21.35 -7.44
C THR A 453 7.14 20.55 -6.20
N GLY A 454 8.43 20.59 -5.85
CA GLY A 454 9.04 19.89 -4.71
C GLY A 454 9.66 20.80 -3.64
N PHE A 455 10.25 20.18 -2.61
CA PHE A 455 10.96 20.85 -1.52
C PHE A 455 12.48 20.80 -1.73
N SER A 456 13.02 21.55 -2.68
CA SER A 456 14.47 21.64 -2.87
C SER A 456 15.13 22.50 -1.81
N SER A 457 16.15 21.96 -1.17
CA SER A 457 17.14 22.77 -0.48
C SER A 457 18.07 23.39 -1.54
N PHE A 458 18.04 24.72 -1.70
CA PHE A 458 18.88 25.46 -2.66
C PHE A 458 20.37 25.12 -2.60
N VAL A 459 20.86 24.75 -1.41
CA VAL A 459 22.24 24.31 -1.19
C VAL A 459 22.58 23.07 -2.02
N HIS A 460 21.60 22.18 -2.23
CA HIS A 460 21.79 20.94 -2.97
C HIS A 460 21.83 21.20 -4.48
N LEU A 461 21.01 22.10 -4.99
CA LEU A 461 21.00 22.47 -6.42
C LEU A 461 22.35 23.01 -6.88
N ASN A 462 22.97 23.89 -6.07
CA ASN A 462 24.28 24.46 -6.37
C ASN A 462 25.43 23.43 -6.37
N SER A 463 25.22 22.24 -5.83
CA SER A 463 26.24 21.18 -5.73
C SER A 463 26.24 20.18 -6.89
N LEU A 464 25.26 20.28 -7.79
CA LEU A 464 25.03 19.32 -8.86
C LEU A 464 25.54 19.87 -10.20
N PRO A 465 26.03 18.99 -11.10
CA PRO A 465 26.50 19.41 -12.42
C PRO A 465 25.32 19.60 -13.40
N ILE A 466 24.32 20.39 -13.01
CA ILE A 466 23.20 20.78 -13.87
C ILE A 466 23.55 22.05 -14.64
N THR A 467 23.05 22.16 -15.86
CA THR A 467 23.28 23.33 -16.74
C THR A 467 22.00 24.08 -17.07
N LEU A 468 20.85 23.45 -16.83
CA LEU A 468 19.56 23.94 -17.27
C LEU A 468 18.47 23.60 -16.25
N LEU A 469 17.50 24.48 -16.11
CA LEU A 469 16.34 24.33 -15.24
C LEU A 469 15.06 24.52 -16.05
N LYS A 470 14.13 23.57 -15.96
CA LYS A 470 12.82 23.60 -16.62
C LYS A 470 11.76 24.05 -15.61
N VAL A 471 11.05 25.14 -15.93
CA VAL A 471 9.94 25.67 -15.13
C VAL A 471 8.67 24.95 -15.55
N ASP A 472 8.04 24.26 -14.60
CA ASP A 472 6.87 23.43 -14.83
C ASP A 472 5.69 24.21 -15.44
N ARG A 473 4.99 23.55 -16.37
CA ARG A 473 3.84 24.12 -17.08
C ARG A 473 2.74 24.66 -16.18
N SER A 474 2.56 24.13 -14.96
CA SER A 474 1.51 24.57 -14.03
C SER A 474 1.70 26.02 -13.60
N PHE A 475 2.96 26.45 -13.43
CA PHE A 475 3.27 27.85 -13.13
C PHE A 475 3.12 28.74 -14.35
N VAL A 476 3.52 28.25 -15.52
CA VAL A 476 3.44 28.99 -16.80
C VAL A 476 1.98 29.22 -17.20
N ALA A 477 1.12 28.21 -17.09
CA ALA A 477 -0.28 28.28 -17.48
C ALA A 477 -1.08 29.34 -16.70
N GLU A 478 -0.73 29.59 -15.44
CA GLU A 478 -1.47 30.52 -14.57
C GLU A 478 -0.90 31.95 -14.56
N MET A 479 0.19 32.23 -15.27
CA MET A 479 0.90 33.53 -15.19
C MET A 479 0.11 34.73 -15.73
N GLU A 480 -0.81 34.49 -16.67
CA GLU A 480 -1.64 35.54 -17.27
C GLU A 480 -2.71 36.03 -16.29
N MET A 481 -3.28 35.09 -15.52
CA MET A 481 -4.45 35.35 -14.67
C MET A 481 -4.08 35.68 -13.22
N ARG A 482 -2.92 35.22 -12.73
CA ARG A 482 -2.49 35.37 -11.34
C ARG A 482 -1.17 36.13 -11.25
N GLU A 483 -1.22 37.32 -10.67
CA GLU A 483 -0.03 38.14 -10.44
C GLU A 483 1.01 37.43 -9.54
N GLU A 484 0.55 36.61 -8.58
CA GLU A 484 1.41 35.82 -7.71
C GLU A 484 2.25 34.81 -8.50
N ASN A 485 1.64 34.01 -9.37
CA ASN A 485 2.34 33.06 -10.23
C ASN A 485 3.30 33.78 -11.18
N ARG A 486 2.88 34.92 -11.73
CA ARG A 486 3.74 35.75 -12.58
C ARG A 486 5.02 36.19 -11.85
N LYS A 487 4.89 36.64 -10.59
CA LYS A 487 6.04 37.00 -9.73
C LYS A 487 6.90 35.78 -9.41
N LEU A 488 6.28 34.63 -9.18
CA LEU A 488 6.98 33.38 -8.88
C LEU A 488 7.83 32.91 -10.07
N VAL A 489 7.26 32.84 -11.28
CA VAL A 489 8.00 32.50 -12.50
C VAL A 489 9.18 33.45 -12.72
N HIS A 490 8.95 34.76 -12.58
CA HIS A 490 10.03 35.75 -12.67
C HIS A 490 11.13 35.53 -11.60
N ALA A 491 10.75 35.19 -10.37
CA ALA A 491 11.72 34.88 -9.31
C ALA A 491 12.51 33.59 -9.60
N MET A 492 11.86 32.56 -10.13
CA MET A 492 12.51 31.30 -10.54
C MET A 492 13.53 31.51 -11.66
N ILE A 493 13.18 32.31 -12.68
CA ILE A 493 14.10 32.67 -13.77
C ILE A 493 15.34 33.37 -13.22
N ASN A 494 15.14 34.43 -12.42
CA ASN A 494 16.26 35.17 -11.82
C ASN A 494 17.13 34.29 -10.92
N LEU A 495 16.52 33.38 -10.17
CA LEU A 495 17.26 32.44 -9.31
C LEU A 495 18.15 31.51 -10.14
N ALA A 496 17.61 30.92 -11.21
CA ALA A 496 18.37 30.04 -12.09
C ALA A 496 19.56 30.77 -12.73
N HIS A 497 19.36 32.01 -13.19
CA HIS A 497 20.45 32.85 -13.72
C HIS A 497 21.51 33.18 -12.67
N ASN A 498 21.12 33.42 -11.41
CA ASN A 498 22.08 33.63 -10.31
C ASN A 498 22.94 32.39 -10.03
N LEU A 499 22.46 31.20 -10.42
CA LEU A 499 23.20 29.93 -10.35
C LEU A 499 23.95 29.61 -11.65
N ASN A 500 23.94 30.52 -12.64
CA ASN A 500 24.46 30.32 -14.00
C ASN A 500 23.80 29.15 -14.75
N LEU A 501 22.51 28.93 -14.53
CA LEU A 501 21.71 27.93 -15.22
C LEU A 501 20.88 28.59 -16.33
N GLU A 502 20.77 27.92 -17.48
CA GLU A 502 19.78 28.30 -18.51
C GLU A 502 18.37 27.91 -18.05
N VAL A 503 17.36 28.66 -18.51
CA VAL A 503 15.96 28.40 -18.14
C VAL A 503 15.12 28.04 -19.35
N VAL A 504 14.40 26.93 -19.26
CA VAL A 504 13.34 26.54 -20.19
C VAL A 504 11.99 26.72 -19.50
N ALA A 505 11.09 27.48 -20.08
CA ALA A 505 9.69 27.52 -19.62
C ALA A 505 8.84 26.54 -20.44
N GLU A 506 8.13 25.65 -19.75
CA GLU A 506 7.31 24.61 -20.37
C GLU A 506 5.83 24.98 -20.48
N GLY A 507 5.12 24.34 -21.42
CA GLY A 507 3.69 24.52 -21.57
C GLY A 507 3.29 25.89 -22.09
N VAL A 508 4.14 26.54 -22.90
CA VAL A 508 3.78 27.81 -23.56
C VAL A 508 2.76 27.55 -24.67
N GLU A 509 1.56 28.11 -24.50
CA GLU A 509 0.41 27.91 -25.38
C GLU A 509 -0.09 29.21 -26.02
N SER A 510 0.30 30.39 -25.49
CA SER A 510 -0.14 31.70 -25.99
C SER A 510 1.03 32.65 -26.32
N GLU A 511 0.80 33.58 -27.25
CA GLU A 511 1.75 34.67 -27.54
C GLU A 511 1.94 35.62 -26.36
N GLU A 512 0.95 35.73 -25.47
CA GLU A 512 1.02 36.56 -24.27
C GLU A 512 1.98 35.95 -23.23
N GLN A 513 1.89 34.63 -22.97
CA GLN A 513 2.88 33.90 -22.17
C GLN A 513 4.28 34.06 -22.74
N LEU A 514 4.43 33.93 -24.06
CA LEU A 514 5.72 34.11 -24.75
C LEU A 514 6.29 35.52 -24.53
N ALA A 515 5.45 36.55 -24.64
CA ALA A 515 5.85 37.94 -24.43
C ALA A 515 6.27 38.20 -22.98
N LEU A 516 5.53 37.66 -22.00
CA LEU A 516 5.87 37.76 -20.58
C LEU A 516 7.21 37.08 -20.27
N LEU A 517 7.40 35.84 -20.73
CA LEU A 517 8.63 35.07 -20.54
C LEU A 517 9.84 35.77 -21.17
N ARG A 518 9.68 36.34 -22.36
CA ARG A 518 10.72 37.18 -22.98
C ARG A 518 11.02 38.43 -22.14
N GLY A 519 9.99 39.06 -21.58
CA GLY A 519 10.13 40.21 -20.67
C GLY A 519 10.85 39.86 -19.36
N PHE A 520 10.73 38.61 -18.90
CA PHE A 520 11.44 38.10 -17.71
C PHE A 520 12.87 37.64 -18.01
N GLY A 521 13.30 37.67 -19.28
CA GLY A 521 14.63 37.23 -19.68
C GLY A 521 14.79 35.71 -19.76
N CYS A 522 13.71 34.94 -19.89
CA CYS A 522 13.78 33.50 -20.08
C CYS A 522 14.60 33.14 -21.35
N ASP A 523 15.41 32.07 -21.28
CA ASP A 523 16.34 31.70 -22.36
C ASP A 523 15.65 30.89 -23.46
N GLN A 524 14.84 29.91 -23.07
CA GLN A 524 14.23 28.94 -23.96
C GLN A 524 12.76 28.68 -23.59
N VAL A 525 11.96 28.27 -24.57
CA VAL A 525 10.56 27.88 -24.35
C VAL A 525 10.22 26.59 -25.06
N GLN A 526 9.29 25.86 -24.46
CA GLN A 526 8.71 24.65 -25.01
C GLN A 526 7.19 24.66 -24.77
N GLY A 527 6.41 24.25 -25.76
CA GLY A 527 4.96 24.21 -25.64
C GLY A 527 4.26 24.13 -26.98
N PHE A 528 2.93 24.03 -26.95
CA PHE A 528 2.12 23.85 -28.16
C PHE A 528 2.10 25.07 -29.07
N LEU A 529 2.48 26.25 -28.57
CA LEU A 529 2.71 27.42 -29.40
C LEU A 529 3.86 27.21 -30.39
N VAL A 530 4.91 26.47 -29.98
CA VAL A 530 6.06 26.13 -30.84
C VAL A 530 5.69 24.95 -31.73
N SER A 531 5.39 23.81 -31.12
CA SER A 531 4.88 22.61 -31.79
C SER A 531 4.39 21.60 -30.77
N LYS A 532 3.45 20.75 -31.19
CA LYS A 532 3.13 19.51 -30.47
C LYS A 532 4.30 18.52 -30.64
N PRO A 533 4.41 17.48 -29.78
CA PRO A 533 5.36 16.39 -30.00
C PRO A 533 5.12 15.73 -31.37
N LEU A 534 6.18 15.60 -32.17
CA LEU A 534 6.12 15.08 -33.54
C LEU A 534 6.88 13.75 -33.66
N PRO A 535 6.38 12.75 -34.42
CA PRO A 535 7.20 11.61 -34.77
C PRO A 535 8.42 12.04 -35.60
N VAL A 536 9.50 11.27 -35.58
CA VAL A 536 10.78 11.64 -36.23
C VAL A 536 10.63 12.05 -37.70
N GLY A 537 9.71 11.43 -38.44
CA GLY A 537 9.39 11.78 -39.84
C GLY A 537 8.93 13.23 -40.00
N GLU A 538 7.89 13.59 -39.25
CA GLU A 538 7.31 14.94 -39.25
C GLU A 538 8.25 15.97 -38.62
N LEU A 539 9.02 15.57 -37.61
CA LEU A 539 10.04 16.42 -37.01
C LEU A 539 11.08 16.88 -38.04
N MET A 540 11.54 15.97 -38.91
CA MET A 540 12.52 16.32 -39.93
C MET A 540 11.97 17.37 -40.91
N GLU A 541 10.72 17.23 -41.34
CA GLU A 541 10.05 18.21 -42.20
C GLU A 541 9.90 19.56 -41.48
N PHE A 542 9.46 19.53 -40.22
CA PHE A 542 9.35 20.71 -39.38
C PHE A 542 10.69 21.46 -39.27
N LEU A 543 11.79 20.77 -38.95
CA LEU A 543 13.11 21.39 -38.80
C LEU A 543 13.63 21.98 -40.12
N LEU A 544 13.41 21.29 -41.25
CA LEU A 544 13.80 21.78 -42.56
C LEU A 544 13.03 23.05 -42.94
N ASP A 545 11.73 23.11 -42.69
CA ASP A 545 10.92 24.29 -42.97
C ASP A 545 11.28 25.47 -42.04
N TYR A 546 11.56 25.19 -40.77
CA TYR A 546 11.97 26.21 -39.80
C TYR A 546 13.36 26.80 -40.10
N SER A 547 14.24 26.02 -40.72
CA SER A 547 15.58 26.48 -41.12
C SER A 547 15.59 27.41 -42.35
N LYS A 548 14.48 27.49 -43.10
CA LYS A 548 14.35 28.42 -44.23
C LYS A 548 14.20 29.85 -43.69
N PRO A 549 14.98 30.83 -44.18
CA PRO A 549 14.78 32.23 -43.78
C PRO A 549 13.34 32.62 -44.10
N LYS A 550 12.57 33.04 -43.09
CA LYS A 550 11.28 33.71 -43.32
C LYS A 550 11.59 34.94 -44.18
N LEU A 551 11.20 34.91 -45.45
CA LEU A 551 11.16 36.09 -46.32
C LEU A 551 10.23 37.10 -45.63
N VAL A 552 10.82 38.05 -44.90
CA VAL A 552 10.09 39.17 -44.32
C VAL A 552 9.60 40.01 -45.50
N SER A 553 8.31 39.89 -45.82
CA SER A 553 7.61 40.89 -46.63
C SER A 553 7.51 42.17 -45.81
N LEU A 554 8.20 43.21 -46.29
CA LEU A 554 8.21 44.59 -45.80
C LEU A 554 6.80 45.18 -45.64
#